data_AF-A0A441UPF1-F1
#
_entry.id   AF-A0A441UPF1-F1
#
_cell.length_a   1.000
_cell.length_b   1.000
_cell.length_c   1.000
_cell.angle_alpha   90.00
_cell.angle_beta   90.00
_cell.angle_gamma   90.00
#
_symmetry.space_group_name_H-M   'P 1'
#
loop_
_entity.id
_entity.type
_entity.pdbx_description
1 polymer ?
#
loop_
_entity_poly.entity_id
_entity_poly.type
_entity_poly.pdbx_seq_one_letter_code
_entity_poly.pdbx_strand_id
1 'polypeptide(L)' 'AMGVPEQLPDILGKARAGDIRNCFADISKARELLGFEPQHRLEDSLDEFVAWVRNTVAIDRGADMKRELEERGLVS' A
#
# COMPACT_ATOMS: atom_id res chain seq x y z
N ALA A 1 -9.08 7.37 9.15
CA ALA A 1 -8.54 6.10 9.65
C ALA A 1 -7.49 6.28 10.77
N MET A 2 -6.34 6.93 10.53
CA MET A 2 -5.25 7.02 11.55
C MET A 2 -5.45 8.08 12.65
N GLY A 3 -6.52 8.89 12.59
CA GLY A 3 -6.92 9.79 13.69
C GLY A 3 -5.89 10.86 14.04
N VAL A 4 -4.99 11.16 13.11
CA VAL A 4 -3.94 12.19 13.18
C VAL A 4 -4.10 13.13 11.97
N PRO A 5 -5.23 13.83 11.86
CA PRO A 5 -5.55 14.65 10.68
C PRO A 5 -4.54 15.78 10.40
N GLU A 6 -3.80 16.19 11.42
CA GLU A 6 -2.73 17.20 11.33
C GLU A 6 -1.44 16.68 10.68
N GLN A 7 -1.25 15.35 10.60
CA GLN A 7 -0.11 14.76 9.93
C GLN A 7 -0.43 14.58 8.44
N LEU A 8 0.23 15.40 7.62
CA LEU A 8 0.13 15.31 6.17
C LEU A 8 1.23 14.41 5.62
N PRO A 9 0.94 13.62 4.57
CA PRO A 9 1.96 12.84 3.89
C PRO A 9 2.91 13.75 3.09
N ASP A 10 4.16 13.33 2.99
CA ASP A 10 5.10 13.94 2.04
C ASP A 10 4.75 13.49 0.61
N ILE A 11 4.26 14.44 -0.20
CA ILE A 11 3.96 14.20 -1.62
C ILE A 11 5.23 14.39 -2.44
N LEU A 12 5.97 13.31 -2.66
CA LEU A 12 7.29 13.36 -3.29
C LEU A 12 7.26 13.72 -4.79
N GLY A 13 6.15 13.50 -5.49
CA GLY A 13 6.04 13.77 -6.93
C GLY A 13 6.97 12.90 -7.81
N LYS A 14 7.51 11.82 -7.25
CA LYS A 14 8.43 10.90 -7.92
C LYS A 14 7.74 9.58 -8.24
N ALA A 15 8.01 9.05 -9.43
CA ALA A 15 7.65 7.68 -9.81
C ALA A 15 8.91 6.82 -9.83
N ARG A 16 8.78 5.52 -9.51
CA ARG A 16 9.88 4.57 -9.57
C ARG A 16 9.92 3.88 -10.93
N ALA A 17 11.11 3.41 -11.31
CA ALA A 17 11.26 2.59 -12.50
C ALA A 17 10.38 1.35 -12.39
N GLY A 18 9.49 1.15 -13.36
CA GLY A 18 8.56 0.01 -13.39
C GLY A 18 7.21 0.23 -12.73
N ASP A 19 6.93 1.40 -12.14
CA ASP A 19 5.58 1.70 -11.65
C ASP A 19 4.57 1.71 -12.82
N ILE A 20 3.45 0.99 -12.64
CA ILE A 20 2.36 0.90 -13.61
C ILE A 20 1.20 1.76 -13.13
N ARG A 21 0.69 2.63 -14.00
CA ARG A 21 -0.40 3.57 -13.67
C ARG A 21 -1.69 2.88 -13.25
N ASN A 22 -2.06 1.81 -13.95
CA ASN A 22 -3.33 1.11 -13.79
C ASN A 22 -3.06 -0.39 -13.79
N CYS A 23 -3.45 -1.08 -12.71
CA CYS A 23 -3.34 -2.53 -12.59
C CYS A 23 -4.68 -3.07 -12.08
N PHE A 24 -5.48 -3.61 -13.00
CA PHE A 24 -6.79 -4.19 -12.70
C PHE A 24 -6.77 -5.68 -13.00
N ALA A 25 -7.28 -6.48 -12.07
CA ALA A 25 -7.33 -7.93 -12.23
C ALA A 25 -8.62 -8.37 -12.93
N ASP A 26 -8.50 -9.25 -13.93
CA ASP A 26 -9.61 -10.09 -14.35
C ASP A 26 -9.74 -11.26 -13.37
N ILE A 27 -10.86 -11.33 -12.66
CA ILE A 27 -11.14 -12.34 -11.63
C ILE A 27 -12.00 -13.50 -12.13
N SER A 28 -12.28 -13.58 -13.43
CA SER A 28 -13.15 -14.62 -14.02
C SER A 28 -12.69 -16.03 -13.66
N LYS A 29 -11.38 -16.29 -13.71
CA LYS A 29 -10.80 -17.60 -13.36
C LYS A 29 -10.97 -17.94 -11.87
N ALA A 30 -10.84 -16.96 -10.97
CA ALA A 30 -11.03 -17.17 -9.54
C ALA A 30 -12.50 -17.42 -9.20
N ARG A 31 -13.43 -16.72 -9.87
CA ARG A 31 -14.87 -16.97 -9.78
C ARG A 31 -15.24 -18.39 -10.22
N GLU A 32 -14.76 -18.82 -11.38
CA GLU A 32 -15.07 -20.13 -11.95
C GLU A 32 -14.54 -21.27 -11.09
N LEU A 33 -13.27 -21.20 -10.68
CA LEU A 33 -12.61 -22.32 -10.00
C LEU A 33 -12.87 -22.37 -8.51
N LEU A 34 -13.05 -21.22 -7.87
CA LEU A 34 -13.11 -21.10 -6.40
C LEU A 34 -14.42 -20.52 -5.89
N GLY A 35 -15.32 -20.06 -6.77
CA GLY A 35 -16.51 -19.31 -6.37
C GLY A 35 -16.18 -17.98 -5.67
N PHE A 36 -14.96 -17.47 -5.85
CA PHE A 36 -14.49 -16.27 -5.15
C PHE A 36 -15.09 -15.00 -5.78
N GLU A 37 -15.61 -14.12 -4.92
CA GLU A 37 -16.08 -12.78 -5.27
C GLU A 37 -15.69 -11.79 -4.15
N PRO A 38 -15.10 -10.62 -4.46
CA PRO A 38 -14.87 -9.57 -3.46
C PRO A 38 -16.19 -9.14 -2.79
N GLN A 39 -16.24 -9.21 -1.47
CA GLN A 39 -17.45 -8.86 -0.68
C GLN A 39 -17.38 -7.45 -0.08
N HIS A 40 -16.20 -6.84 -0.04
CA HIS A 40 -15.98 -5.58 0.64
C HIS A 40 -15.31 -4.57 -0.28
N ARG A 41 -15.74 -3.31 -0.18
CA ARG A 41 -15.14 -2.18 -0.89
C ARG A 41 -13.98 -1.63 -0.09
N LEU A 42 -12.91 -1.20 -0.76
CA LEU A 42 -11.73 -0.66 -0.08
C LEU A 42 -12.10 0.49 0.86
N GLU A 43 -12.97 1.39 0.42
CA GLU A 43 -13.38 2.58 1.19
C GLU A 43 -13.98 2.23 2.55
N ASP A 44 -14.65 1.08 2.65
CA ASP A 44 -15.40 0.66 3.83
C ASP A 44 -14.66 -0.41 4.67
N SER A 45 -13.48 -0.87 4.21
CA SER A 45 -12.79 -2.04 4.78
C SER A 45 -11.54 -1.71 5.60
N LEU A 46 -11.06 -0.46 5.57
CA LEU A 46 -9.76 -0.12 6.13
C LEU A 46 -9.75 0.04 7.66
N ASP A 47 -10.91 0.19 8.30
CA ASP A 47 -10.97 0.52 9.73
C ASP A 47 -10.40 -0.58 10.63
N GLU A 48 -10.72 -1.85 10.36
CA GLU A 48 -10.18 -2.98 11.13
C GLU A 48 -8.66 -3.10 10.96
N PHE A 49 -8.19 -2.98 9.72
CA PHE A 49 -6.76 -2.99 9.42
C PHE A 49 -6.02 -1.87 10.17
N VAL A 50 -6.59 -0.67 10.19
CA VAL A 50 -6.00 0.48 10.88
C VAL A 50 -6.01 0.30 12.40
N ALA A 51 -7.07 -0.28 12.96
CA ALA A 51 -7.11 -0.62 14.38
C ALA A 51 -5.98 -1.59 14.75
N TRP A 52 -5.71 -2.59 13.90
CA TRP A 52 -4.58 -3.50 14.09
C TRP A 52 -3.22 -2.78 13.99
N VAL A 53 -3.01 -1.93 12.96
CA VAL A 53 -1.76 -1.18 12.77
C VAL A 53 -1.44 -0.30 13.97
N ARG A 54 -2.43 0.41 14.55
CA ARG A 54 -2.23 1.28 15.71
C ARG A 54 -1.67 0.57 16.94
N ASN A 55 -1.97 -0.72 17.09
CA ASN A 55 -1.55 -1.52 18.22
C ASN A 55 -0.27 -2.32 17.93
N THR A 56 0.33 -2.13 16.76
CA THR A 56 1.53 -2.85 16.33
C THR A 56 2.75 -1.93 16.42
N VAL A 57 3.79 -2.37 17.12
CA VAL A 57 5.08 -1.66 17.16
C VAL A 57 5.86 -1.99 15.89
N ALA A 58 6.20 -0.95 15.11
CA ALA A 58 7.07 -1.07 13.95
C ALA A 58 8.34 -0.23 14.17
N ILE A 59 9.50 -0.79 13.85
CA ILE A 59 10.76 -0.04 13.78
C ILE A 59 10.80 0.63 12.42
N ASP A 60 10.74 1.96 12.38
CA ASP A 60 10.82 2.71 11.12
C ASP A 60 12.25 2.64 10.55
N ARG A 61 12.38 2.00 9.40
CA ARG A 61 13.62 1.91 8.61
C ARG A 61 13.45 2.52 7.21
N GLY A 62 12.46 3.40 7.03
CA GLY A 62 12.15 4.01 5.73
C GLY A 62 13.32 4.81 5.16
N ALA A 63 14.04 5.53 6.01
CA ALA A 63 15.23 6.30 5.60
C ALA A 63 16.39 5.40 5.15
N ASP A 64 16.65 4.31 5.87
CA ASP A 64 17.67 3.33 5.50
C ASP A 64 17.33 2.63 4.19
N MET A 65 16.09 2.16 4.06
CA MET A 65 15.58 1.54 2.83
C MET A 65 15.75 2.48 1.64
N LYS A 66 15.36 3.76 1.77
CA LYS A 66 15.50 4.73 0.70
C LYS A 66 16.96 4.89 0.26
N ARG A 67 17.88 5.08 1.21
CA ARG A 67 19.32 5.18 0.93
C ARG A 67 19.84 3.94 0.19
N GLU A 68 19.50 2.75 0.66
CA GLU A 68 19.92 1.48 0.04
C GLU A 68 19.37 1.31 -1.38
N LEU A 69 18.15 1.77 -1.65
CA LEU A 69 17.56 1.74 -2.99
C LEU A 69 18.21 2.75 -3.95
N GLU A 70 18.55 3.95 -3.46
CA GLU A 70 19.26 4.99 -4.23
C GLU A 70 20.68 4.52 -4.59
N GLU A 71 21.43 3.95 -3.64
CA GLU A 71 22.77 3.38 -3.88
C GLU A 71 22.77 2.28 -4.94
N ARG A 72 21.65 1.56 -5.08
CA ARG A 72 21.46 0.48 -6.08
C ARG A 72 20.83 0.98 -7.39
N GLY A 73 20.51 2.26 -7.52
CA GLY A 73 19.88 2.83 -8.71
C GLY A 73 18.45 2.33 -8.96
N LEU A 74 17.76 1.85 -7.92
CA LEU A 74 16.39 1.32 -8.03
C LEU A 74 15.33 2.41 -7.89
N VAL A 75 15.69 3.55 -7.32
CA VAL A 75 14.85 4.74 -7.15
C VAL A 75 15.71 6.00 -7.36
N SER A 76 15.09 7.11 -7.77
CA SER A 76 15.72 8.41 -8.03
C SER A 76 15.14 9.56 -7.20
#